data_AF-A0A1R3EWJ9-F1
#
_entry.id   AF-A0A1R3EWJ9-F1
#
_cell.length_a   1.000
_cell.length_b   1.000
_cell.length_c   1.000
_cell.angle_alpha   90.00
_cell.angle_beta   90.00
_cell.angle_gamma   90.00
#
_symmetry.space_group_name_H-M   'P 1'
#
loop_
_entity.id
_entity.type
_entity.pdbx_description
1 polymer ?
#
loop_
_entity_poly.entity_id
_entity_poly.type
_entity_poly.pdbx_seq_one_letter_code
_entity_poly.pdbx_strand_id
1 'polypeptide(L)' 'MNKTKLELIAIAEAGASLILDSSKYTKLELVAIAKSIQEGCSLSLENCQSKTKLELIAIAKAAPTKVTFQ' A
#
# COMPACT_ATOMS: atom_id res chain seq x y z
N MET A 1 -0.59 6.11 -17.03
CA MET A 1 0.11 7.08 -16.16
C MET A 1 0.15 6.49 -14.75
N ASN A 2 1.34 6.18 -14.21
CA ASN A 2 1.46 5.75 -12.83
C ASN A 2 1.42 7.00 -11.94
N LYS A 3 0.54 7.02 -10.93
CA LYS A 3 0.56 8.05 -9.90
C LYS A 3 1.84 7.92 -9.09
N THR A 4 2.44 9.04 -8.74
CA THR A 4 3.58 9.08 -7.83
C THR A 4 3.15 8.64 -6.43
N LYS A 5 4.11 8.20 -5.61
CA LYS A 5 3.85 7.86 -4.21
C LYS A 5 3.19 9.00 -3.43
N LEU A 6 3.55 10.26 -3.72
CA LEU A 6 3.04 11.43 -3.01
C LEU A 6 1.56 11.66 -3.34
N GLU A 7 1.16 11.46 -4.60
CA GLU A 7 -0.25 11.53 -5.01
C GLU A 7 -1.06 10.40 -4.35
N LEU A 8 -0.52 9.18 -4.29
CA LEU A 8 -1.20 8.06 -3.64
C LEU A 8 -1.36 8.27 -2.13
N ILE A 9 -0.34 8.85 -1.47
CA ILE A 9 -0.42 9.25 -0.06
C ILE A 9 -1.52 10.28 0.15
N ALA A 10 -1.55 11.36 -0.65
CA ALA A 10 -2.57 12.41 -0.52
C ALA A 10 -3.99 11.85 -0.75
N ILE A 11 -4.16 10.91 -1.68
CA ILE A 11 -5.43 10.24 -1.93
C ILE A 11 -5.83 9.34 -0.76
N ALA A 12 -4.89 8.58 -0.18
CA ALA A 12 -5.13 7.76 1.00
C ALA A 12 -5.52 8.63 2.22
N GLU A 13 -4.84 9.75 2.43
CA GLU A 13 -5.13 10.72 3.49
C GLU A 13 -6.51 11.38 3.34
N ALA A 14 -6.99 11.53 2.10
CA ALA A 14 -8.35 11.98 1.82
C ALA A 14 -9.43 10.92 2.12
N GLY A 15 -9.06 9.72 2.58
CA GLY A 15 -10.00 8.66 2.96
C GLY A 15 -10.40 7.72 1.81
N ALA A 16 -9.58 7.59 0.78
CA ALA A 16 -9.81 6.60 -0.26
C ALA A 16 -9.23 5.23 0.12
N SER A 17 -9.93 4.16 -0.28
CA SER A 17 -9.33 2.82 -0.36
C SER A 17 -8.61 2.65 -1.69
N LEU A 18 -7.47 1.97 -1.68
CA LEU A 18 -6.58 1.86 -2.84
C LEU A 18 -6.40 0.40 -3.26
N ILE A 19 -6.36 0.17 -4.58
CA ILE A 19 -5.89 -1.09 -5.18
C ILE A 19 -4.65 -0.74 -6.01
N LEU A 20 -3.50 -1.32 -5.66
CA LEU A 20 -2.22 -1.03 -6.30
C LEU A 20 -1.52 -2.29 -6.78
N ASP A 21 -0.94 -2.21 -7.97
CA ASP A 21 0.02 -3.19 -8.45
C ASP A 21 1.36 -3.02 -7.70
N SER A 22 1.67 -3.95 -6.80
CA SER A 22 2.84 -3.88 -5.93
C SER A 22 4.17 -3.95 -6.68
N SER A 23 4.18 -4.47 -7.92
CA SER A 23 5.38 -4.55 -8.75
C SER A 23 5.91 -3.18 -9.18
N LYS A 24 5.04 -2.16 -9.17
CA LYS A 24 5.35 -0.80 -9.61
C LYS A 24 5.95 0.09 -8.53
N TYR A 25 5.95 -0.36 -7.28
CA TYR A 25 6.38 0.43 -6.13
C TYR A 25 7.40 -0.34 -5.30
N THR A 26 8.35 0.37 -4.72
CA THR A 26 9.28 -0.21 -3.76
C THR A 26 8.58 -0.54 -2.45
N LYS A 27 9.18 -1.41 -1.63
CA LYS A 27 8.71 -1.68 -0.26
C LYS A 27 8.52 -0.39 0.55
N LEU A 28 9.47 0.55 0.48
CA LEU A 28 9.42 1.78 1.26
C LEU A 28 8.23 2.66 0.85
N GLU A 29 7.90 2.70 -0.43
CA GLU A 29 6.74 3.44 -0.94
C GLU A 29 5.43 2.80 -0.49
N LEU A 30 5.30 1.48 -0.62
CA LEU A 30 4.10 0.77 -0.15
C LEU A 30 3.90 0.90 1.35
N VAL A 31 4.98 0.88 2.15
CA VAL A 31 4.91 1.16 3.60
C VAL A 31 4.43 2.57 3.88
N ALA A 32 4.92 3.57 3.13
CA ALA A 32 4.49 4.95 3.30
C ALA A 32 3.01 5.13 2.95
N ILE A 33 2.57 4.57 1.82
CA ILE A 33 1.16 4.60 1.39
C ILE A 33 0.27 3.88 2.42
N ALA A 34 0.67 2.70 2.89
CA ALA A 34 -0.08 1.94 3.89
C ALA A 34 -0.32 2.76 5.17
N LYS A 35 0.71 3.46 5.68
CA LYS A 35 0.59 4.31 6.88
C LYS A 35 -0.43 5.45 6.73
N SER A 36 -0.68 5.89 5.51
CA SER A 36 -1.60 6.98 5.20
C SER A 36 -3.06 6.54 5.07
N ILE A 37 -3.34 5.23 5.09
CA ILE A 37 -4.70 4.68 4.99
C ILE A 37 -5.50 5.01 6.27
N GLN A 38 -6.58 5.77 6.10
CA GLN A 38 -7.48 6.18 7.17
C GLN A 38 -8.23 5.00 7.80
N GLU A 39 -8.85 5.20 8.96
CA GLU A 39 -9.77 4.22 9.54
C GLU A 39 -10.96 3.97 8.61
N GLY A 40 -11.41 2.71 8.53
CA GLY A 40 -12.48 2.30 7.62
C GLY A 40 -12.08 2.17 6.14
N CYS A 41 -10.84 2.51 5.78
CA CYS A 41 -10.29 2.35 4.43
C CYS A 41 -9.34 1.15 4.35
N SER A 42 -9.06 0.68 3.13
CA SER A 42 -8.16 -0.46 2.90
C SER A 42 -7.16 -0.21 1.76
N LEU A 43 -6.07 -0.96 1.80
CA LEU A 43 -5.07 -1.07 0.74
C LEU A 43 -5.02 -2.52 0.25
N SER A 44 -5.39 -2.74 -1.00
CA SER A 44 -5.22 -4.02 -1.69
C SER A 44 -3.99 -3.96 -2.59
N LEU A 45 -3.10 -4.94 -2.44
CA LEU A 45 -1.89 -5.07 -3.24
C LEU A 45 -2.00 -6.28 -4.15
N GLU A 46 -1.89 -6.06 -5.46
CA GLU A 46 -1.86 -7.10 -6.48
C GLU A 46 -0.41 -7.40 -6.91
N ASN A 47 -0.21 -8.54 -7.57
CA ASN A 47 1.07 -8.96 -8.14
C ASN A 47 2.22 -9.00 -7.10
N CYS A 48 1.91 -9.49 -5.91
CA CYS A 48 2.82 -9.51 -4.76
C CYS A 48 4.04 -10.42 -4.92
N GLN A 49 4.13 -11.18 -6.01
CA GLN A 49 5.26 -12.04 -6.36
C GLN A 49 6.59 -11.27 -6.48
N SER A 50 6.52 -9.97 -6.74
CA SER A 50 7.69 -9.07 -6.77
C SER A 50 8.26 -8.72 -5.40
N LYS A 51 7.63 -9.15 -4.30
CA LYS A 51 8.00 -8.84 -2.93
C LYS A 51 8.40 -10.09 -2.16
N THR A 52 9.43 -9.95 -1.36
CA THR A 52 9.83 -10.99 -0.42
C THR A 52 8.85 -11.08 0.75
N LYS A 53 8.82 -12.24 1.43
CA LYS A 53 8.05 -12.44 2.66
C LYS A 53 8.30 -11.35 3.71
N LEU A 54 9.55 -10.92 3.90
CA LEU A 54 9.90 -9.88 4.88
C LEU A 54 9.37 -8.49 4.48
N GLU A 55 9.33 -8.19 3.19
CA GLU A 55 8.75 -6.95 2.69
C GLU A 55 7.24 -6.92 2.90
N LEU A 56 6.54 -8.01 2.57
CA LEU A 56 5.09 -8.12 2.79
C LEU A 56 4.74 -7.99 4.28
N ILE A 57 5.51 -8.61 5.17
CA ILE A 57 5.34 -8.44 6.62
C ILE A 57 5.53 -6.97 7.03
N ALA A 58 6.54 -6.29 6.50
CA ALA A 58 6.77 -4.88 6.83
C ALA A 58 5.63 -3.97 6.35
N ILE A 59 5.07 -4.26 5.17
CA ILE A 59 3.92 -3.52 4.62
C ILE A 59 2.67 -3.77 5.47
N ALA A 60 2.37 -5.03 5.82
CA ALA A 60 1.22 -5.35 6.67
C ALA A 60 1.34 -4.71 8.08
N LYS A 61 2.54 -4.69 8.65
CA LYS A 61 2.80 -4.02 9.95
C LYS A 61 2.63 -2.50 9.88
N ALA A 62 2.76 -1.90 8.70
CA ALA A 62 2.62 -0.46 8.53
C ALA A 62 1.16 0.01 8.70
N ALA A 63 0.19 -0.84 8.38
CA ALA A 63 -1.23 -0.63 8.62
C ALA A 63 -1.92 -1.95 8.95
N PRO A 64 -1.82 -2.42 10.21
CA PRO A 64 -2.44 -3.67 10.65
C PRO A 64 -3.92 -3.69 10.28
N THR A 65 -4.42 -4.88 9.88
CA THR A 65 -5.81 -5.15 9.45
C THR A 65 -6.34 -4.39 8.23
N LYS A 66 -5.60 -3.40 7.70
CA LYS A 66 -6.02 -2.59 6.54
C LYS A 66 -5.43 -3.02 5.21
N VAL A 67 -4.43 -3.91 5.22
CA VAL A 67 -3.73 -4.36 4.01
C VAL A 67 -4.14 -5.78 3.62
N THR A 68 -4.50 -5.97 2.36
CA THR A 68 -4.78 -7.29 1.74
C THR A 68 -3.82 -7.55 0.59
N PHE A 69 -3.35 -8.79 0.43
CA PHE A 69 -2.46 -9.22 -0.65
C PHE A 69 -3.20 -10.18 -1.60
N GLN A 70 -3.11 -9.92 -2.91
CA GLN A 70 -3.71 -10.70 -3.99
C GLN A 70 -2.65 -11.12 -5.02
#